data_AF-A0A952MEH5-F1
#
_entry.id   AF-A0A952MEH5-F1
#
_cell.length_a   1.000
_cell.length_b   1.000
_cell.length_c   1.000
_cell.angle_alpha   90.00
_cell.angle_beta   90.00
_cell.angle_gamma   90.00
#
_symmetry.space_group_name_H-M   'P 1'
#
loop_
_entity.id
_entity.type
_entity.pdbx_description
1 polymer ?
#
loop_
_entity_poly.entity_id
_entity_poly.type
_entity_poly.pdbx_seq_one_letter_code
_entity_poly.pdbx_strand_id
1 'polypeptide(L)'
;MFRIIGICVLILGSTVSRGQTVIQEDSLRQRVLQLQQDVDRIELNLGLAQTKFQRGIALATIGYSVTIAGGLMLGRSNDKLGQGLLVAGGATGITGTFLLVDSFKYLGRASGNQKKKRR
;
A
#
# COMPACT_ATOMS: atom_id res chain seq x y z
N MET A 1 23.17 71.92 -8.36
CA MET A 1 21.81 71.56 -7.87
C MET A 1 21.19 70.37 -8.60
N PHE A 2 21.28 70.26 -9.94
CA PHE A 2 20.70 69.14 -10.70
C PHE A 2 21.22 67.72 -10.35
N ARG A 3 22.47 67.58 -9.88
CA ARG A 3 23.05 66.28 -9.50
C ARG A 3 22.44 65.67 -8.23
N ILE A 4 21.91 66.49 -7.32
CA ILE A 4 21.32 66.03 -6.05
C ILE A 4 19.87 65.55 -6.27
N ILE A 5 19.14 66.21 -7.17
CA ILE A 5 17.78 65.84 -7.58
C ILE A 5 17.76 64.47 -8.27
N GLY A 6 18.77 64.18 -9.10
CA GLY A 6 18.90 62.87 -9.76
C GLY A 6 19.15 61.71 -8.79
N ILE A 7 19.80 61.96 -7.66
CA ILE A 7 20.08 60.93 -6.63
C ILE A 7 18.82 60.67 -5.79
N CYS A 8 18.02 61.69 -5.47
CA CYS A 8 16.76 61.50 -4.74
C CYS A 8 15.72 60.70 -5.54
N VAL A 9 15.65 60.87 -6.86
CA VAL A 9 14.72 60.12 -7.72
C VAL A 9 15.10 58.63 -7.83
N LEU A 10 16.40 58.32 -7.78
CA LEU A 10 16.91 56.94 -7.78
C LEU A 10 16.66 56.18 -6.47
N ILE A 11 16.56 56.88 -5.34
CA ILE A 11 16.30 56.27 -4.02
C ILE A 11 14.79 56.06 -3.80
N LEU A 12 13.93 56.93 -4.34
CA LEU A 12 12.47 56.75 -4.28
C LEU A 12 11.94 55.61 -5.16
N GLY A 13 12.69 55.18 -6.18
CA GLY A 13 12.32 54.06 -7.04
C GLY A 13 12.50 52.66 -6.41
N SER A 14 13.25 52.55 -5.32
CA SER A 14 13.61 51.27 -4.69
C SER A 14 12.59 50.70 -3.70
N THR A 15 11.50 51.41 -3.39
CA THR A 15 10.56 51.00 -2.34
C THR A 15 9.26 50.34 -2.84
N VAL A 16 9.21 49.89 -4.11
CA VAL A 16 8.10 49.02 -4.55
C VAL A 16 8.36 47.60 -4.08
N SER A 17 8.20 47.41 -2.76
CA SER A 17 8.03 46.11 -2.13
C SER A 17 6.79 45.46 -2.73
N ARG A 18 6.98 44.61 -3.73
CA ARG A 18 5.94 43.70 -4.20
C ARG A 18 5.72 42.67 -3.10
N GLY A 19 4.71 42.91 -2.26
CA GLY A 19 4.16 41.90 -1.39
C GLY A 19 3.86 40.65 -2.22
N GLN A 20 4.68 39.62 -2.05
CA GLN A 20 4.48 38.31 -2.64
C GLN A 20 3.30 37.63 -1.97
N THR A 21 2.08 37.97 -2.38
CA THR A 21 0.90 37.10 -2.18
C THR A 21 0.88 36.01 -3.25
N VAL A 22 1.99 35.26 -3.37
CA VAL A 22 2.12 34.08 -4.26
C VAL A 22 2.09 32.78 -3.45
N ILE A 23 1.85 32.86 -2.13
CA ILE A 23 2.00 31.75 -1.18
C ILE A 23 0.63 31.32 -0.65
N GLN A 24 -0.30 30.87 -1.50
CA GLN A 24 -1.46 30.11 -0.98
C GLN A 24 -2.06 29.14 -1.99
N GLU A 25 -2.22 29.54 -3.26
CA GLU A 25 -2.72 28.62 -4.30
C GLU A 25 -1.79 27.44 -4.56
N ASP A 26 -0.48 27.67 -4.61
CA ASP A 26 0.51 26.58 -4.78
C ASP A 26 0.45 25.57 -3.62
N SER A 27 0.16 26.02 -2.40
CA SER A 27 0.04 25.15 -1.23
C SER A 27 -1.20 24.26 -1.28
N LEU A 28 -2.32 24.78 -1.82
CA LEU A 28 -3.55 24.01 -2.02
C LEU A 28 -3.41 23.05 -3.19
N ARG A 29 -2.86 23.50 -4.31
CA ARG A 29 -2.56 22.65 -5.47
C ARG A 29 -1.65 21.50 -5.07
N GLN A 30 -0.61 21.76 -4.28
CA GLN A 30 0.29 20.73 -3.78
C GLN A 30 -0.41 19.76 -2.83
N ARG A 31 -1.30 20.23 -1.95
CA ARG A 31 -2.11 19.34 -1.08
C ARG A 31 -3.08 18.47 -1.89
N VAL A 32 -3.70 19.01 -2.94
CA VAL A 32 -4.58 18.24 -3.84
C VAL A 32 -3.78 17.17 -4.58
N LEU A 33 -2.59 17.51 -5.09
CA LEU A 33 -1.70 16.55 -5.75
C LEU A 33 -1.23 15.45 -4.79
N GLN A 34 -0.89 15.80 -3.54
CA GLN A 34 -0.54 14.82 -2.51
C GLN A 34 -1.72 13.91 -2.18
N LEU A 35 -2.92 14.49 -2.05
CA LEU A 35 -4.13 13.71 -1.77
C LEU A 35 -4.46 12.74 -2.91
N GLN A 36 -4.31 13.16 -4.17
CA GLN A 36 -4.46 12.27 -5.33
C GLN A 36 -3.44 11.13 -5.29
N GLN A 37 -2.17 11.43 -5.02
CA GLN A 37 -1.14 10.40 -4.88
C GLN A 37 -1.43 9.41 -3.74
N ASP A 38 -1.99 9.88 -2.63
CA ASP A 38 -2.38 9.02 -1.51
C ASP A 38 -3.58 8.13 -1.88
N VAL A 39 -4.58 8.67 -2.58
CA VAL A 39 -5.72 7.89 -3.11
C VAL A 39 -5.25 6.83 -4.08
N ASP A 40 -4.39 7.19 -5.05
CA ASP A 40 -3.82 6.25 -6.02
C ASP A 40 -3.07 5.11 -5.31
N ARG A 41 -2.31 5.44 -4.26
CA ARG A 41 -1.61 4.44 -3.44
C ARG A 41 -2.56 3.53 -2.68
N ILE A 42 -3.67 4.06 -2.16
CA ILE A 42 -4.68 3.27 -1.46
C ILE A 42 -5.32 2.29 -2.45
N GLU A 43 -5.73 2.76 -3.63
CA GLU A 43 -6.36 1.94 -4.66
C GLU A 43 -5.44 0.79 -5.12
N LEU A 44 -4.17 1.11 -5.40
CA LEU A 44 -3.16 0.10 -5.75
C LEU A 44 -2.99 -0.96 -4.65
N ASN A 45 -2.85 -0.53 -3.39
CA ASN A 45 -2.68 -1.48 -2.27
C ASN A 45 -3.95 -2.30 -2.02
N LEU A 46 -5.14 -1.73 -2.24
CA LEU A 46 -6.41 -2.41 -2.10
C LEU A 46 -6.60 -3.48 -3.17
N GLY A 47 -6.28 -3.19 -4.43
CA GLY A 47 -6.33 -4.18 -5.51
C GLY A 47 -5.37 -5.34 -5.28
N LEU A 48 -4.16 -5.05 -4.79
CA LEU A 48 -3.18 -6.09 -4.40
C LEU A 48 -3.66 -6.92 -3.22
N ALA A 49 -4.24 -6.29 -2.19
CA ALA A 49 -4.82 -6.98 -1.04
C ALA A 49 -5.96 -7.90 -1.48
N GLN A 50 -6.91 -7.39 -2.27
CA GLN A 50 -8.06 -8.18 -2.75
C GLN A 50 -7.62 -9.41 -3.54
N THR A 51 -6.68 -9.25 -4.47
CA THR A 51 -6.19 -10.37 -5.29
C THR A 51 -5.50 -11.44 -4.45
N LYS A 52 -4.64 -11.03 -3.51
CA LYS A 52 -3.96 -11.97 -2.60
C LYS A 52 -4.93 -12.66 -1.65
N PHE A 53 -5.93 -11.94 -1.16
CA PHE A 53 -6.97 -12.47 -0.29
C PHE A 53 -7.78 -13.56 -1.01
N GLN A 54 -8.29 -13.27 -2.21
CA GLN A 54 -9.06 -14.23 -3.00
C GLN A 54 -8.25 -15.48 -3.36
N ARG A 55 -6.99 -15.30 -3.80
CA ARG A 55 -6.07 -16.42 -4.07
C ARG A 55 -5.78 -17.21 -2.80
N GLY A 56 -5.59 -16.53 -1.67
CA GLY A 56 -5.36 -17.16 -0.37
C GLY A 56 -6.51 -18.05 0.08
N ILE A 57 -7.75 -17.56 0.00
CA ILE A 57 -8.95 -18.36 0.28
C ILE A 57 -9.00 -19.58 -0.65
N ALA A 58 -8.85 -19.37 -1.96
CA ALA A 58 -8.94 -20.46 -2.93
C ALA A 58 -7.91 -21.56 -2.66
N LEU A 59 -6.64 -21.18 -2.45
CA LEU A 59 -5.57 -22.14 -2.13
C LEU A 59 -5.81 -22.83 -0.78
N ALA A 60 -6.27 -22.09 0.23
CA ALA A 60 -6.56 -22.65 1.54
C ALA A 60 -7.66 -23.70 1.45
N THR A 61 -8.77 -23.39 0.78
CA THR A 61 -9.88 -24.32 0.57
C THR A 61 -9.44 -25.57 -0.20
N ILE A 62 -8.71 -25.42 -1.31
CA ILE A 62 -8.17 -26.55 -2.07
C ILE A 62 -7.25 -27.40 -1.18
N GLY A 63 -6.33 -26.77 -0.46
CA GLY A 63 -5.42 -27.44 0.44
C GLY A 63 -6.15 -28.26 1.51
N TYR A 64 -7.16 -27.68 2.15
CA TYR A 64 -7.99 -28.40 3.12
C TYR A 64 -8.75 -29.56 2.47
N SER A 65 -9.37 -29.37 1.31
CA SER A 65 -10.05 -30.45 0.59
C SER A 65 -9.12 -31.61 0.25
N VAL A 66 -7.92 -31.31 -0.25
CA VAL A 66 -6.90 -32.32 -0.58
C VAL A 66 -6.39 -33.02 0.68
N THR A 67 -6.21 -32.27 1.78
CA THR A 67 -5.82 -32.84 3.08
C THR A 67 -6.86 -33.84 3.59
N ILE A 68 -8.15 -33.48 3.52
CA ILE A 68 -9.27 -34.34 3.94
C ILE A 68 -9.32 -35.60 3.07
N ALA A 69 -9.20 -35.45 1.75
CA ALA A 69 -9.17 -36.58 0.82
C ALA A 69 -7.99 -37.52 1.10
N GLY A 70 -6.79 -36.95 1.32
CA GLY A 70 -5.58 -37.71 1.69
C GLY A 70 -5.74 -38.44 3.02
N GLY A 71 -6.29 -37.76 4.03
CA GLY A 71 -6.55 -38.35 5.34
C GLY A 71 -7.55 -39.52 5.31
N LEU A 72 -8.56 -39.44 4.44
CA LEU A 72 -9.51 -40.54 4.24
C LEU A 72 -8.88 -41.75 3.52
N MET A 73 -7.80 -41.55 2.77
CA MET A 73 -7.08 -42.61 2.06
C MET A 73 -5.99 -43.29 2.91
N LEU A 74 -5.62 -42.71 4.06
CA LEU A 74 -4.69 -43.32 5.00
C LEU A 74 -5.25 -44.62 5.61
N GLY A 75 -4.37 -45.60 5.84
CA GLY A 75 -4.73 -46.90 6.42
C GLY A 75 -5.50 -47.83 5.47
N ARG A 76 -5.61 -47.47 4.18
CA ARG A 76 -6.25 -48.29 3.13
C ARG A 76 -5.21 -48.76 2.10
N SER A 77 -5.65 -49.42 1.04
CA SER A 77 -4.79 -49.90 -0.05
C SER A 77 -3.93 -48.81 -0.70
N ASN A 78 -4.33 -47.53 -0.57
CA ASN A 78 -3.67 -46.38 -1.17
C ASN A 78 -2.94 -45.49 -0.15
N ASP A 79 -2.44 -46.05 0.96
CA ASP A 79 -1.84 -45.32 2.08
C ASP A 79 -0.73 -44.34 1.66
N LYS A 80 0.17 -44.75 0.76
CA LYS A 80 1.25 -43.88 0.22
C LYS A 80 0.70 -42.66 -0.53
N LEU A 81 -0.38 -42.83 -1.29
CA LEU A 81 -1.05 -41.72 -1.96
C LEU A 81 -1.75 -40.83 -0.95
N GLY A 82 -2.42 -41.41 0.06
CA GLY A 82 -3.04 -40.66 1.15
C GLY A 82 -2.05 -39.77 1.90
N GLN A 83 -0.87 -40.30 2.24
CA GLN A 83 0.20 -39.55 2.89
C GLN A 83 0.74 -38.42 1.99
N GLY A 84 0.92 -38.69 0.70
CA GLY A 84 1.32 -37.67 -0.28
C GLY A 84 0.31 -36.54 -0.40
N LEU A 85 -0.98 -36.86 -0.53
CA LEU A 85 -2.06 -35.86 -0.57
C LEU A 85 -2.17 -35.09 0.74
N LEU A 86 -1.96 -35.73 1.90
CA LEU A 86 -2.06 -35.06 3.18
C LEU A 86 -0.96 -34.00 3.36
N VAL A 87 0.28 -34.34 2.97
CA VAL A 87 1.40 -33.37 3.00
C VAL A 87 1.19 -32.26 1.96
N ALA A 88 0.82 -32.62 0.73
CA ALA A 88 0.60 -31.64 -0.33
C ALA A 88 -0.57 -30.69 -0.02
N GLY A 89 -1.68 -31.23 0.48
CA GLY A 89 -2.85 -30.48 0.92
C GLY A 89 -2.52 -29.58 2.10
N GLY A 90 -1.82 -30.09 3.11
CA GLY A 90 -1.42 -29.30 4.28
C GLY A 90 -0.51 -28.14 3.91
N ALA A 91 0.52 -28.39 3.08
CA ALA A 91 1.42 -27.34 2.59
C ALA A 91 0.69 -26.29 1.74
N THR A 92 -0.21 -26.72 0.85
CA THR A 92 -1.03 -25.83 0.03
C THR A 92 -1.95 -24.97 0.90
N GLY A 93 -2.57 -25.58 1.92
CA GLY A 93 -3.46 -24.90 2.87
C GLY A 93 -2.75 -23.82 3.68
N ILE A 94 -1.56 -24.13 4.20
CA ILE A 94 -0.70 -23.17 4.91
C ILE A 94 -0.28 -22.03 3.98
N THR A 95 0.11 -22.34 2.74
CA THR A 95 0.51 -21.33 1.75
C THR A 95 -0.65 -20.38 1.42
N GLY A 96 -1.86 -20.91 1.23
CA GLY A 96 -3.07 -20.10 1.05
C GLY A 96 -3.36 -19.19 2.24
N THR A 97 -3.24 -19.74 3.46
CA THR A 97 -3.41 -18.96 4.69
C THR A 97 -2.36 -17.85 4.82
N PHE A 98 -1.11 -18.12 4.45
CA PHE A 98 -0.05 -17.10 4.46
C PHE A 98 -0.35 -15.97 3.46
N LEU A 99 -0.82 -16.30 2.26
CA LEU A 99 -1.26 -15.30 1.27
C LEU A 99 -2.42 -14.46 1.78
N LEU A 100 -3.36 -15.08 2.50
CA LEU A 100 -4.48 -14.40 3.12
C LEU A 100 -4.01 -13.42 4.21
N VAL A 101 -3.11 -13.84 5.10
CA VAL A 101 -2.55 -12.96 6.14
C VAL A 101 -1.70 -11.84 5.52
N ASP A 102 -0.89 -12.14 4.51
CA ASP A 102 -0.10 -11.12 3.80
C ASP A 102 -1.00 -10.10 3.09
N SER A 103 -2.19 -10.50 2.63
CA SER A 103 -3.16 -9.57 2.02
C SER A 103 -3.61 -8.46 2.98
N PHE A 104 -3.84 -8.79 4.26
CA PHE A 104 -4.19 -7.82 5.29
C PHE A 104 -3.05 -6.83 5.60
N LYS A 105 -1.79 -7.21 5.34
CA LYS A 105 -0.66 -6.29 5.46
C LYS A 105 -0.74 -5.14 4.44
N TYR A 106 -1.18 -5.41 3.21
CA TYR A 106 -1.35 -4.35 2.20
C TYR A 106 -2.52 -3.43 2.56
N LEU A 107 -3.60 -4.01 3.08
CA LEU A 107 -4.74 -3.24 3.59
C LEU A 107 -4.34 -2.34 4.78
N GLY A 108 -3.57 -2.87 5.73
CA GLY A 108 -3.06 -2.11 6.88
C GLY A 108 -2.07 -1.00 6.50
N ARG A 109 -1.28 -1.22 5.42
CA ARG A 109 -0.40 -0.19 4.85
C ARG A 109 -1.18 0.93 4.16
N ALA A 110 -2.31 0.61 3.50
CA ALA A 110 -3.20 1.60 2.90
C ALA A 110 -3.92 2.46 3.96
N SER A 111 -4.24 1.89 5.13
CA SER A 111 -4.90 2.60 6.24
C SER A 111 -4.01 3.63 6.97
N GLY A 112 -2.77 3.87 6.54
CA GLY A 112 -1.85 4.80 7.22
C GLY A 112 -1.33 4.30 8.58
N ASN A 113 -1.57 3.03 8.92
CA ASN A 113 -1.24 2.44 10.22
C ASN A 113 0.24 2.02 10.33
N GLN A 114 1.15 2.85 9.79
CA GLN A 114 2.59 2.78 10.04
C GLN A 114 2.89 3.31 11.45
N LYS A 115 2.28 2.73 12.49
CA LYS A 115 2.67 3.02 13.87
C LYS A 115 4.06 2.43 14.14
N LYS A 116 5.06 3.29 13.96
CA LYS A 116 6.17 3.49 14.91
C LYS A 116 6.85 2.20 15.40
N LYS A 117 7.41 1.38 14.51
CA LYS A 117 8.45 0.42 14.90
C LYS A 117 9.81 1.13 14.92
N ARG A 118 9.94 2.10 15.82
CA ARG A 118 11.22 2.66 16.27
C ARG A 118 11.32 2.37 17.76
N ARG A 119 11.92 1.22 18.07
CA ARG A 119 12.88 0.95 19.15
C ARG A 119 13.23 -0.52 19.08
#